data_AF-A0A8H4B965-F1
#
_entry.id   AF-A0A8H4B965-F1
#
_cell.length_a   1.000
_cell.length_b   1.000
_cell.length_c   1.000
_cell.angle_alpha   90.00
_cell.angle_beta   90.00
_cell.angle_gamma   90.00
#
_symmetry.space_group_name_H-M   'P 1'
#
loop_
_entity.id
_entity.type
_entity.pdbx_description
1 polymer ?
#
loop_
_entity_poly.entity_id
_entity_poly.type
_entity_poly.pdbx_seq_one_letter_code
_entity_poly.pdbx_strand_id
1 'polypeptide(L)'
;MPMVKNLENVHQELMDIARESNRLSHTKYTSDDVEKLQNRLRQIDSQYNEGTFSNPEMNSGRYEEDGNAQVVHELEKVHNTLHRMLSRID
;
A
#
# COMPACT_ATOMS: atom_id res chain seq x y z
N MET A 1 4.19 21.38 17.12
CA MET A 1 4.26 19.90 17.19
C MET A 1 4.02 19.40 15.77
N PRO A 2 5.02 18.85 15.06
CA PRO A 2 4.76 18.33 13.73
C PRO A 2 3.95 17.04 13.86
N MET A 3 2.89 16.99 13.05
CA MET A 3 1.82 16.00 13.05
C MET A 3 2.34 14.59 12.79
N VAL A 4 1.78 13.62 13.52
CA VAL A 4 1.79 12.20 13.21
C VAL A 4 1.15 12.01 11.82
N LYS A 5 1.95 12.10 10.75
CA LYS A 5 1.46 12.00 9.37
C LYS A 5 1.74 10.65 8.69
N ASN A 6 2.37 9.70 9.37
CA ASN A 6 3.12 8.67 8.63
C ASN A 6 2.46 7.29 8.47
N LEU A 7 1.54 6.84 9.33
CA LEU A 7 0.96 5.49 9.17
C LEU A 7 -0.50 5.48 8.74
N GLU A 8 -1.32 6.36 9.32
CA GLU A 8 -2.76 6.43 9.02
C GLU A 8 -3.01 6.84 7.57
N ASN A 9 -2.25 7.80 7.04
CA ASN A 9 -2.34 8.22 5.63
C ASN A 9 -1.90 7.08 4.68
N VAL A 10 -0.79 6.41 5.00
CA VAL A 10 -0.31 5.23 4.25
C VAL A 10 -1.37 4.14 4.24
N HIS A 11 -1.98 3.84 5.39
CA HIS A 11 -3.03 2.85 5.51
C HIS A 11 -4.29 3.24 4.71
N GLN A 12 -4.68 4.52 4.77
CA GLN A 12 -5.85 5.02 4.04
C GLN A 12 -5.63 4.95 2.52
N GLU A 13 -4.47 5.37 2.03
CA GLU A 13 -4.13 5.27 0.61
C GLU A 13 -4.05 3.81 0.14
N LEU A 14 -3.52 2.92 0.99
CA LEU A 14 -3.48 1.49 0.71
C LEU A 14 -4.90 0.89 0.59
N MET A 15 -5.80 1.26 1.50
CA MET A 15 -7.21 0.86 1.44
C MET A 15 -7.90 1.39 0.18
N ASP A 16 -7.56 2.59 -0.27
CA ASP A 16 -8.11 3.15 -1.49
C ASP A 16 -7.60 2.40 -2.74
N ILE A 17 -6.31 2.04 -2.81
CA ILE A 17 -5.78 1.18 -3.87
C ILE A 17 -6.42 -0.21 -3.83
N ALA A 18 -6.63 -0.78 -2.64
CA ALA A 18 -7.30 -2.08 -2.49
C ALA A 18 -8.75 -2.04 -3.00
N ARG A 19 -9.50 -0.97 -2.70
CA ARG A 19 -10.87 -0.77 -3.22
C ARG A 19 -10.87 -0.55 -4.73
N GLU A 20 -9.94 0.26 -5.24
CA GLU A 20 -9.86 0.59 -6.66
C GLU A 20 -9.45 -0.64 -7.49
N SER A 21 -8.47 -1.41 -7.03
CA SER A 21 -8.08 -2.68 -7.65
C SER A 21 -9.21 -3.70 -7.66
N ASN A 22 -9.94 -3.84 -6.54
CA ASN A 22 -11.12 -4.69 -6.47
C ASN A 22 -12.18 -4.24 -7.49
N ARG A 23 -12.54 -2.96 -7.51
CA ARG A 23 -13.50 -2.39 -8.46
C ARG A 23 -13.06 -2.60 -9.90
N LEU A 24 -11.79 -2.34 -10.20
CA LEU A 24 -11.20 -2.50 -11.53
C LEU A 24 -11.28 -3.96 -11.99
N SER A 25 -11.03 -4.92 -11.09
CA SER A 25 -11.11 -6.36 -11.36
C SER A 25 -12.51 -6.84 -11.77
N HIS A 26 -13.56 -6.09 -11.43
CA HIS A 26 -14.95 -6.37 -11.82
C HIS A 26 -15.37 -5.69 -13.13
N THR A 27 -14.48 -4.93 -13.77
CA THR A 27 -14.75 -4.21 -15.02
C THR A 27 -13.77 -4.67 -16.12
N LYS A 28 -13.91 -4.15 -17.35
CA LYS A 28 -12.83 -4.30 -18.34
C LYS A 28 -11.70 -3.35 -17.97
N TYR A 29 -10.51 -3.90 -17.76
CA TYR A 29 -9.30 -3.16 -17.42
C TYR A 29 -8.19 -3.48 -18.41
N THR A 30 -7.24 -2.55 -18.54
CA THR A 30 -6.05 -2.68 -19.39
C THR A 30 -4.79 -2.83 -18.57
N SER A 31 -3.68 -3.23 -19.20
CA SER A 31 -2.37 -3.26 -18.54
C SER A 31 -2.01 -1.90 -17.94
N ASP A 32 -2.27 -0.82 -18.68
CA ASP A 32 -2.02 0.56 -18.25
C ASP A 32 -2.77 0.93 -16.96
N ASP A 33 -4.00 0.43 -16.79
CA ASP A 33 -4.79 0.69 -15.58
C ASP A 33 -4.20 -0.01 -14.36
N VAL A 34 -3.70 -1.25 -14.53
CA VAL A 34 -3.02 -1.97 -13.45
C VAL A 34 -1.64 -1.35 -13.15
N GLU A 35 -0.92 -0.90 -14.18
CA GLU A 35 0.39 -0.25 -14.03
C GLU A 35 0.26 1.08 -13.26
N LYS A 36 -0.79 1.87 -13.47
CA LYS A 36 -1.08 3.06 -12.67
C LYS A 36 -1.25 2.73 -11.19
N LEU A 37 -1.97 1.65 -10.87
CA LEU A 37 -2.16 1.20 -9.49
C LEU A 37 -0.85 0.70 -8.89
N GLN A 38 -0.02 -0.01 -9.66
CA GLN A 38 1.30 -0.45 -9.21
C GLN A 38 2.25 0.73 -8.94
N ASN A 39 2.24 1.76 -9.80
CA ASN A 39 3.05 2.95 -9.60
C ASN A 39 2.63 3.72 -8.34
N ARG A 40 1.32 3.81 -8.05
CA ARG A 40 0.82 4.39 -6.80
C ARG A 40 1.23 3.56 -5.59
N LEU A 41 1.13 2.23 -5.67
CA LEU A 41 1.56 1.33 -4.60
C LEU A 41 3.06 1.49 -4.28
N ARG A 42 3.89 1.62 -5.32
CA ARG A 42 5.34 1.85 -5.15
C ARG A 42 5.65 3.18 -4.45
N GLN A 43 4.84 4.22 -4.68
CA GLN A 43 4.98 5.49 -3.96
C GLN A 43 4.66 5.32 -2.47
N ILE A 44 3.61 4.56 -2.14
CA ILE A 44 3.26 4.23 -0.75
C ILE A 44 4.40 3.43 -0.09
N ASP A 45 4.94 2.41 -0.79
CA ASP A 45 6.09 1.65 -0.30
C ASP A 45 7.29 2.56 0.02
N SER A 46 7.56 3.55 -0.84
CA SER A 46 8.65 4.51 -0.62
C SER A 46 8.37 5.40 0.59
N GLN A 47 7.16 5.95 0.71
CA GLN A 47 6.76 6.82 1.83
C GLN A 47 6.78 6.07 3.17
N TYR A 48 6.29 4.83 3.18
CA TYR A 48 6.30 3.98 4.35
C TYR A 48 7.72 3.62 4.78
N ASN A 49 8.59 3.23 3.83
CA ASN A 49 10.00 2.97 4.13
C ASN A 49 10.69 4.24 4.65
N GLU A 50 10.57 5.37 3.96
CA GLU A 50 11.15 6.65 4.38
C GLU A 50 10.65 7.08 5.76
N GLY A 51 9.36 6.91 6.06
CA GLY A 51 8.76 7.22 7.36
C GLY A 51 9.27 6.29 8.47
N THR A 52 9.46 5.01 8.17
CA THR A 52 9.99 4.00 9.09
C THR A 52 11.47 4.25 9.42
N PHE A 53 12.27 4.68 8.43
CA PHE A 53 13.70 4.98 8.62
C PHE A 53 13.95 6.37 9.22
N SER A 54 13.10 7.35 8.92
CA SER A 54 13.29 8.75 9.37
C SER A 54 12.79 9.00 10.79
N ASN A 55 11.91 8.15 11.33
CA ASN A 55 11.34 8.34 12.66
C ASN A 55 11.53 7.08 13.52
N PRO A 56 12.71 6.91 14.17
CA PRO A 56 13.03 5.71 14.95
C PRO A 56 12.11 5.50 16.16
N GLU A 57 11.42 6.54 16.65
CA GLU A 57 10.37 6.39 17.68
C GLU A 57 9.27 5.41 17.23
N MET A 58 8.95 5.40 15.93
CA MET A 58 7.96 4.53 15.28
C MET A 58 8.35 3.05 15.22
N ASN A 59 9.60 2.73 15.57
CA ASN A 59 10.17 1.38 15.60
C ASN A 59 10.29 0.82 17.04
N SER A 60 10.01 1.64 18.07
CA SER A 60 10.36 1.31 19.45
C SER A 60 9.18 0.75 20.27
N GLY A 61 7.95 0.83 19.77
CA GLY A 61 6.76 0.38 20.48
C GLY A 61 6.26 -1.00 20.02
N ARG A 62 6.09 -1.95 20.96
CA ARG A 62 5.37 -3.22 20.70
C ARG A 62 3.95 -3.03 20.11
N TYR A 63 3.32 -1.89 20.38
CA TYR A 63 2.02 -1.51 19.80
C TYR A 63 2.13 -1.09 18.32
N GLU A 64 3.30 -0.60 17.91
CA GLU A 64 3.59 -0.26 16.52
C GLU A 64 4.00 -1.50 15.71
N GLU A 65 4.64 -2.52 16.31
CA GLU A 65 4.91 -3.80 15.63
C GLU A 65 3.63 -4.44 15.05
N ASP A 66 2.52 -4.43 15.78
CA ASP A 66 1.23 -4.99 15.32
C ASP A 66 0.62 -4.17 14.17
N GLY A 67 0.63 -2.83 14.28
CA GLY A 67 0.15 -1.94 13.21
C GLY A 67 1.03 -1.98 11.97
N ASN A 68 2.34 -2.14 12.17
CA ASN A 68 3.32 -2.28 11.11
C ASN A 68 3.15 -3.61 10.37
N ALA A 69 2.95 -4.71 11.11
CA ALA A 69 2.63 -6.01 10.54
C ALA A 69 1.32 -5.97 9.75
N GLN A 70 0.30 -5.25 10.24
CA GLN A 70 -0.95 -5.08 9.52
C GLN A 70 -0.77 -4.33 8.20
N VAL A 71 -0.01 -3.22 8.19
CA VAL A 71 0.25 -2.46 6.96
C VAL A 71 1.08 -3.28 5.96
N VAL A 72 2.10 -4.01 6.41
CA VAL A 72 2.91 -4.91 5.57
C VAL A 72 2.04 -6.02 4.97
N HIS A 73 1.16 -6.63 5.75
CA HIS A 73 0.26 -7.68 5.27
C HIS A 73 -0.71 -7.17 4.21
N GLU A 74 -1.29 -5.98 4.42
CA GLU A 74 -2.17 -5.36 3.44
C GLU A 74 -1.40 -4.93 2.17
N LEU A 75 -0.16 -4.42 2.31
CA LEU A 75 0.71 -4.08 1.18
C LEU A 75 0.97 -5.32 0.31
N GLU A 76 1.36 -6.43 0.94
CA GLU A 76 1.62 -7.69 0.24
C GLU A 76 0.37 -8.22 -0.46
N LYS A 77 -0.80 -8.10 0.17
CA LYS A 77 -2.08 -8.53 -0.42
C LYS A 77 -2.46 -7.70 -1.64
N VAL A 78 -2.25 -6.39 -1.60
CA VAL A 78 -2.49 -5.50 -2.75
C VAL A 78 -1.48 -5.80 -3.87
N HIS A 79 -0.20 -5.98 -3.56
CA HIS A 79 0.83 -6.41 -4.52
C HIS A 79 0.42 -7.70 -5.24
N ASN A 80 0.04 -8.72 -4.48
CA ASN A 80 -0.42 -10.00 -5.03
C ASN A 80 -1.68 -9.86 -5.90
N THR A 81 -2.60 -8.97 -5.52
CA THR A 81 -3.83 -8.73 -6.29
C THR A 81 -3.51 -8.07 -7.63
N LEU A 82 -2.71 -7.00 -7.63
CA LEU A 82 -2.31 -6.31 -8.86
C LEU A 82 -1.47 -7.22 -9.77
N HIS A 83 -0.57 -8.02 -9.19
CA HIS A 83 0.22 -9.00 -9.94
C HIS A 83 -0.69 -10.03 -10.64
N ARG A 84 -1.66 -10.60 -9.93
CA ARG A 84 -2.64 -11.52 -10.52
C ARG A 84 -3.51 -10.87 -11.60
N MET A 85 -3.83 -9.59 -11.47
CA MET A 85 -4.58 -8.86 -12.49
C MET A 85 -3.76 -8.72 -13.77
N LEU A 86 -2.48 -8.35 -13.69
CA LEU A 86 -1.58 -8.29 -14.85
C LEU A 86 -1.42 -9.66 -15.52
N SER A 87 -1.17 -10.73 -14.74
CA SER A 87 -1.04 -12.09 -15.28
C SER A 87 -2.30 -12.65 -15.96
N ARG A 88 -3.45 -11.96 -15.86
CA ARG A 88 -4.69 -12.33 -16.57
C ARG A 88 -4.92 -11.54 -17.85
N ILE A 89 -4.13 -10.48 -18.08
CA ILE A 89 -4.19 -9.64 -19.28
C ILE A 89 -3.24 -10.16 -20.36
N ASP A 90 -2.10 -10.76 -19.94
CA ASP A 90 -1.23 -11.60 -20.77
C ASP A 90 -1.88 -12.97 -21.11
#